data_AF-A0A974A3B8-F1
#
_entry.id   AF-A0A974A3B8-F1
#
_cell.length_a   1.000
_cell.length_b   1.000
_cell.length_c   1.000
_cell.angle_alpha   90.00
_cell.angle_beta   90.00
_cell.angle_gamma   90.00
#
_symmetry.space_group_name_H-M   'P 1'
#
loop_
_entity.id
_entity.type
_entity.pdbx_description
1 polymer ?
#
loop_
_entity_poly.entity_id
_entity_poly.type
_entity_poly.pdbx_seq_one_letter_code
_entity_poly.pdbx_strand_id
1 'polypeptide(L)' 'MSDKQARARPTIRLWLLIAVAVAAFIGANAHLIYVATKSQPACVAHLKQGKAGTARGLFSAAQSSCSPSPPANADHS' A
#
# COMPACT_ATOMS: atom_id res chain seq x y z
N MET A 1 -31.30 -38.54 -17.74
CA MET A 1 -30.32 -37.71 -17.02
C MET A 1 -30.96 -36.34 -16.81
N SER A 2 -31.41 -36.11 -15.57
CA SER A 2 -31.92 -34.88 -14.97
C SER A 2 -31.98 -33.62 -15.84
N ASP A 3 -33.14 -33.40 -16.47
CA ASP A 3 -33.64 -32.08 -16.84
C ASP A 3 -33.96 -31.25 -15.58
N LYS A 4 -32.94 -30.83 -14.83
CA LYS A 4 -33.06 -29.81 -13.78
C LYS A 4 -33.03 -28.39 -14.35
N GLN A 5 -33.31 -28.25 -15.64
CA GLN A 5 -33.17 -27.00 -16.39
C GLN A 5 -34.51 -26.28 -16.63
N ALA A 6 -35.60 -26.74 -16.01
CA ALA A 6 -36.94 -26.21 -16.27
C ALA A 6 -37.29 -24.88 -15.55
N ARG A 7 -36.51 -24.43 -14.56
CA ARG A 7 -36.71 -23.12 -13.93
C ARG A 7 -35.52 -22.72 -13.06
N ALA A 8 -34.33 -22.55 -13.63
CA ALA A 8 -33.32 -21.74 -12.94
C ALA A 8 -33.82 -20.30 -12.93
N ARG A 9 -34.63 -19.98 -11.92
CA ARG A 9 -35.33 -18.70 -11.70
C ARG A 9 -34.33 -17.56 -11.93
N PRO A 10 -34.67 -16.48 -12.65
CA PRO A 10 -33.74 -15.37 -12.93
C PRO A 10 -33.04 -14.82 -11.67
N THR A 11 -33.68 -15.00 -10.51
CA THR A 11 -33.12 -14.71 -9.18
C THR A 11 -31.85 -15.51 -8.84
N ILE A 12 -31.74 -16.80 -9.20
CA ILE A 12 -30.54 -17.61 -8.94
C ILE A 12 -29.36 -17.09 -9.76
N ARG A 13 -29.59 -16.75 -11.03
CA ARG A 13 -28.56 -16.16 -11.89
C ARG A 13 -28.10 -14.81 -11.34
N LEU A 14 -29.02 -13.97 -10.88
CA LEU A 14 -28.70 -12.70 -10.23
C LEU A 14 -27.85 -12.91 -8.97
N TRP A 15 -28.25 -13.84 -8.10
CA TRP A 15 -27.49 -14.15 -6.88
C TRP A 15 -26.10 -14.69 -7.18
N LEU A 16 -25.93 -15.50 -8.22
CA LEU A 16 -24.61 -15.95 -8.67
C LEU A 16 -23.75 -14.78 -9.14
N LEU A 17 -24.31 -13.85 -9.93
CA LEU A 17 -23.58 -12.65 -10.37
C LEU A 17 -23.16 -11.77 -9.19
N ILE A 18 -24.07 -11.57 -8.22
CA ILE A 18 -23.76 -10.83 -6.99
C ILE A 18 -22.64 -11.52 -6.20
N ALA A 19 -22.73 -12.85 -6.02
CA ALA A 19 -21.70 -13.61 -5.31
C ALA A 19 -20.34 -13.50 -5.99
N VAL A 20 -20.29 -13.59 -7.33
CA VAL A 20 -19.05 -13.41 -8.10
C VAL A 20 -18.50 -11.99 -7.94
N ALA A 21 -19.34 -10.96 -8.02
CA ALA A 21 -18.92 -9.57 -7.84
C ALA A 21 -18.35 -9.32 -6.42
N VAL A 22 -19.02 -9.84 -5.39
CA VAL A 22 -18.57 -9.75 -3.99
C VAL A 22 -17.25 -10.48 -3.80
N ALA A 23 -17.12 -11.70 -4.33
CA ALA A 23 -15.87 -12.46 -4.24
C ALA A 23 -14.70 -11.74 -4.93
N ALA A 24 -14.94 -11.16 -6.12
CA ALA A 24 -13.95 -10.38 -6.84
C ALA A 24 -13.53 -9.13 -6.05
N PHE A 25 -14.49 -8.40 -5.48
CA PHE A 25 -14.20 -7.23 -4.66
C PHE A 25 -13.35 -7.61 -3.43
N ILE A 26 -13.73 -8.64 -2.69
CA ILE A 26 -12.96 -9.13 -1.54
C ILE A 26 -11.55 -9.54 -1.98
N GLY A 27 -11.42 -10.31 -3.06
CA GLY A 27 -10.13 -10.77 -3.59
C GLY A 27 -9.21 -9.61 -3.99
N ALA A 28 -9.73 -8.60 -4.67
CA ALA A 28 -8.96 -7.42 -5.06
C ALA A 28 -8.43 -6.65 -3.84
N ASN A 29 -9.27 -6.42 -2.83
CA ASN A 29 -8.85 -5.71 -1.61
C ASN A 29 -7.86 -6.55 -0.78
N ALA A 30 -8.07 -7.86 -0.67
CA ALA A 30 -7.14 -8.77 0.01
C ALA A 30 -5.77 -8.80 -0.69
N HIS A 31 -5.74 -8.73 -2.02
CA HIS A 31 -4.51 -8.64 -2.80
C HIS A 31 -3.72 -7.36 -2.48
N LEU A 32 -4.39 -6.21 -2.35
CA LEU A 32 -3.74 -4.95 -1.96
C LEU A 32 -3.07 -5.06 -0.58
N ILE A 33 -3.77 -5.63 0.40
CA ILE A 33 -3.21 -5.86 1.75
C ILE A 33 -2.01 -6.81 1.68
N TYR A 34 -2.10 -7.88 0.89
CA TYR A 34 -1.00 -8.81 0.68
C TYR A 34 0.22 -8.11 0.07
N VAL A 35 0.03 -7.33 -0.99
CA VAL A 35 1.12 -6.56 -1.63
C VAL A 35 1.74 -5.58 -0.64
N ALA A 36 0.94 -4.84 0.13
CA ALA A 36 1.43 -3.87 1.11
C ALA A 36 2.27 -4.51 2.22
N THR A 37 1.96 -5.75 2.61
CA THR A 37 2.66 -6.47 3.68
C THR A 37 3.83 -7.32 3.18
N LYS A 38 3.76 -7.83 1.95
CA LYS A 38 4.77 -8.73 1.36
C LYS A 38 5.83 -8.04 0.53
N SER A 39 5.55 -6.82 0.06
CA SER A 39 6.57 -5.96 -0.52
C SER A 39 7.50 -5.59 0.61
N GLN A 40 8.57 -6.37 0.80
CA GLN A 40 9.57 -6.22 1.85
C GLN A 40 9.79 -4.73 2.18
N PRO A 41 9.24 -4.18 3.28
CA PRO A 41 9.75 -2.95 3.84
C PRO A 41 10.98 -3.38 4.63
N ALA A 42 11.93 -4.04 3.96
CA ALA A 42 13.26 -4.13 4.49
C ALA A 42 13.68 -2.67 4.56
N CYS A 43 13.51 -2.08 5.74
CA CYS A 43 14.12 -0.83 6.11
C CYS A 43 15.60 -1.08 5.89
N VAL A 44 16.08 -0.75 4.68
CA VAL A 44 17.50 -0.63 4.42
C VAL A 44 18.04 0.23 5.54
N ALA A 45 19.21 -0.12 6.09
CA ALA A 45 19.80 0.63 7.18
C ALA A 45 20.05 2.07 6.71
N HIS A 46 19.03 2.93 6.87
CA HIS A 46 19.07 4.30 6.41
C HIS A 46 20.06 5.01 7.29
N LEU A 47 21.21 5.35 6.73
CA LEU A 47 22.16 6.20 7.44
C LEU A 47 21.49 7.56 7.65
N LYS A 48 21.54 8.04 8.90
CA LYS A 48 21.12 9.40 9.28
C LYS A 48 21.74 10.39 8.28
N GLN A 49 20.93 11.35 7.80
CA GLN A 49 21.37 12.38 6.86
C GLN A 49 22.71 12.98 7.32
N GLY A 50 23.71 12.98 6.43
CA GLY A 50 25.07 13.44 6.71
C GLY A 50 26.11 12.36 7.07
N LYS A 51 25.73 11.08 7.22
CA LYS A 51 26.67 9.98 7.49
C LYS A 51 27.07 9.12 6.28
N ALA A 52 26.46 9.28 5.11
CA ALA A 52 26.80 8.54 3.89
C ALA A 52 28.05 9.08 3.17
N GLY A 53 29.02 9.60 3.92
CA GLY A 53 30.13 10.40 3.39
C GLY A 53 31.06 9.68 2.42
N THR A 54 31.14 8.34 2.41
CA THR A 54 32.18 7.66 1.60
C THR A 54 31.91 6.21 1.20
N ALA A 55 30.83 5.57 1.66
CA ALA A 55 30.65 4.13 1.45
C ALA A 55 29.63 3.82 0.34
N ARG A 56 30.14 3.27 -0.77
CA ARG A 56 29.33 2.82 -1.93
C ARG A 56 28.39 1.70 -1.48
N GLY A 57 27.08 1.87 -1.73
CA GLY A 57 26.05 0.88 -1.40
C GLY A 57 25.16 1.21 -0.20
N LEU A 58 25.30 2.39 0.43
CA LEU A 58 24.42 2.84 1.51
C LEU A 58 23.40 3.87 1.02
N PHE A 59 22.15 3.68 1.42
CA PHE A 59 21.02 4.53 1.02
C PHE A 59 20.72 5.54 2.14
N SER A 60 21.02 6.82 1.92
CA SER A 60 20.59 7.90 2.82
C SER A 60 19.19 8.38 2.48
N ALA A 61 18.42 8.79 3.50
CA ALA A 61 17.12 9.41 3.30
C ALA A 61 17.25 10.73 2.51
N ALA A 62 16.30 10.98 1.59
CA ALA A 62 16.25 12.21 0.82
C ALA A 62 16.14 13.45 1.74
N GLN A 63 16.75 14.56 1.33
CA GLN A 63 16.71 15.82 2.07
C GLN A 63 15.27 16.37 2.10
N SER A 64 14.76 16.74 3.28
CA SER A 64 13.45 17.38 3.38
C SER A 64 13.53 18.81 2.84
N SER A 65 12.50 19.21 2.09
CA SER A 65 12.37 20.56 1.53
C SER A 65 11.86 21.60 2.54
N CYS A 66 11.77 21.24 3.81
CA CYS A 66 11.37 22.17 4.85
C CYS A 66 12.51 23.17 5.11
N SER A 67 12.25 24.46 4.96
CA SER A 67 13.09 25.51 5.51
C SER A 67 12.88 25.55 7.03
N PRO A 68 13.93 25.34 7.86
CA PRO A 68 13.80 25.59 9.28
C PRO A 68 13.55 27.09 9.49
N SER A 69 12.46 27.45 10.17
CA SER A 69 12.27 28.83 10.64
C SER A 69 13.44 29.19 11.57
N PRO A 70 13.98 30.43 11.49
CA PRO A 70 15.04 30.86 12.39
C PRO A 70 14.54 30.79 13.85
N PRO A 71 15.41 30.43 14.82
CA PRO A 71 15.05 30.50 16.23
C PRO A 71 14.70 31.95 16.59
N ALA A 72 13.55 32.15 17.24
CA ALA A 72 12.99 33.44 17.64
C ALA A 72 13.76 34.16 18.76
N ASN A 73 15.07 33.92 18.89
CA ASN A 73 15.92 34.48 19.93
C ASN A 73 17.31 34.74 19.36
N ALA A 74 17.39 35.75 18.49
CA ALA A 74 18.64 36.39 18.06
C ALA A 74 18.52 37.92 17.99
N ASP A 75 17.58 38.51 18.74
CA ASP A 75 17.56 39.96 19.02
C ASP A 75 18.15 40.20 20.41
N HIS A 76 19.47 40.31 20.46
CA HIS A 76 20.14 41.08 21.52
C HIS A 76 21.43 41.69 20.95
N SER A 77 21.30 42.90 20.40
CA SER A 77 22.30 43.99 20.43
C SER A 77 21.63 45.28 19.98
#